data_AF-I2GCY7-F1
#
_entry.id   AF-I2GCY7-F1
#
_cell.length_a   1.000
_cell.length_b   1.000
_cell.length_c   1.000
_cell.angle_alpha   90.00
_cell.angle_beta   90.00
_cell.angle_gamma   90.00
#
_symmetry.space_group_name_H-M   'P 1'
#
loop_
_entity.id
_entity.type
_entity.pdbx_description
1 polymer ?
#
loop_
_entity_poly.entity_id
_entity_poly.type
_entity_poly.pdbx_seq_one_letter_code
_entity_poly.pdbx_strand_id
1 'polypeptide(L)'
;MMMKALVIVFLLTHLLLTGNGAFAQDRNFHIYLCFGQSNMEGNAKIEPQDTVNINPRFQVMEAVDCPSLNRKMGQWYTAVPPLCRCRTGLTPADYFGRELVANLPEKVRIGVINVSVGGCKIELFDKDNYQSYTANVPGWMKNFISEYGGNPYARLVEMAKLAQKDGVIKGILLHQGESNTGDTLWTKKVKVVYDNLMHDLELKPKKVPLLAGETVNADQEGRCASMNTIIATLPQTIKNAHVISSAGCTDSADNLHFNAAGYRELGKRYATQMLSLLGYKPVAVN
;
A
#
# COMPACT_ATOMS: atom_id res chain seq x y z
N MET A 1 -63.41 55.58 13.91
CA MET A 1 -62.73 55.40 15.21
C MET A 1 -61.35 54.78 14.97
N MET A 2 -60.36 55.18 15.78
CA MET A 2 -59.14 54.46 16.25
C MET A 2 -58.81 53.07 15.65
N MET A 3 -57.55 52.69 15.36
CA MET A 3 -56.25 53.38 15.43
C MET A 3 -55.18 52.59 14.62
N LYS A 4 -54.11 53.24 14.14
CA LYS A 4 -52.92 52.57 13.57
C LYS A 4 -51.86 52.35 14.66
N ALA A 5 -51.13 51.23 14.67
CA ALA A 5 -49.75 51.15 15.16
C ALA A 5 -49.02 49.86 14.73
N LEU A 6 -47.71 49.98 14.49
CA LEU A 6 -46.75 48.93 14.16
C LEU A 6 -46.22 48.21 15.41
N VAL A 7 -45.86 46.91 15.31
CA VAL A 7 -44.72 46.32 16.06
C VAL A 7 -44.01 45.29 15.16
N ILE A 8 -42.67 45.40 15.06
CA ILE A 8 -41.78 44.47 14.36
C ILE A 8 -40.97 43.69 15.41
N VAL A 9 -41.16 42.36 15.52
CA VAL A 9 -40.36 41.42 16.33
C VAL A 9 -40.50 40.00 15.73
N PHE A 10 -39.57 39.03 15.82
CA PHE A 10 -38.12 38.98 15.53
C PHE A 10 -37.65 37.50 15.66
N LEU A 11 -36.64 37.06 14.88
CA LEU A 11 -35.92 35.75 14.97
C LEU A 11 -36.73 34.48 14.57
N LEU A 12 -36.25 33.62 13.65
CA LEU A 12 -35.07 32.73 13.61
C LEU A 12 -35.26 31.38 14.35
N THR A 13 -34.47 30.39 13.90
CA THR A 13 -34.47 28.96 14.30
C THR A 13 -35.66 28.18 13.71
N HIS A 14 -35.50 27.02 13.06
CA HIS A 14 -34.42 26.05 13.18
C HIS A 14 -33.76 25.72 11.83
N LEU A 15 -32.57 26.26 11.57
CA LEU A 15 -31.62 25.55 10.73
C LEU A 15 -31.02 24.45 11.62
N LEU A 16 -31.57 23.23 11.53
CA LEU A 16 -30.97 22.06 12.15
C LEU A 16 -29.61 21.82 11.48
N LEU A 17 -28.57 22.38 12.09
CA LEU A 17 -27.19 21.99 11.87
C LEU A 17 -27.04 20.54 12.34
N THR A 18 -27.37 19.60 11.45
CA THR A 18 -26.82 18.25 11.50
C THR A 18 -25.32 18.39 11.31
N GLY A 19 -24.63 18.64 12.42
CA GLY A 19 -23.18 18.60 12.52
C GLY A 19 -22.73 17.18 12.26
N ASN A 20 -22.63 16.82 10.98
CA ASN A 20 -21.73 15.76 10.55
C ASN A 20 -20.37 16.16 11.11
N GLY A 21 -19.95 15.48 12.18
CA GLY A 21 -18.63 15.64 12.76
C GLY A 21 -17.62 15.25 11.71
N ALA A 22 -17.14 16.24 10.96
CA ALA A 22 -16.03 16.10 10.05
C ALA A 22 -14.78 15.89 10.92
N PHE A 23 -14.59 14.66 11.39
CA PHE A 23 -13.38 14.24 12.06
C PHE A 23 -12.21 14.55 11.13
N ALA A 24 -11.44 15.56 11.51
CA ALA A 24 -10.26 15.93 10.77
C ALA A 24 -9.24 14.79 10.87
N GLN A 25 -8.75 14.32 9.72
CA GLN A 25 -7.68 13.32 9.61
C GLN A 25 -6.57 13.56 10.63
N ASP A 26 -6.20 12.53 11.40
CA ASP A 26 -5.00 12.62 12.24
C ASP A 26 -3.78 12.78 11.33
N ARG A 27 -3.20 13.98 11.33
CA ARG A 27 -2.03 14.32 10.52
C ARG A 27 -0.79 13.51 10.90
N ASN A 28 -0.76 12.91 12.09
CA ASN A 28 0.30 12.03 12.56
C ASN A 28 0.05 10.55 12.22
N PHE A 29 -1.14 10.17 11.74
CA PHE A 29 -1.37 8.82 11.23
C PHE A 29 -1.01 8.77 9.74
N HIS A 30 0.18 8.26 9.46
CA HIS A 30 0.75 8.15 8.11
C HIS A 30 0.36 6.80 7.51
N ILE A 31 -0.41 6.83 6.43
CA ILE A 31 -0.95 5.63 5.79
C ILE A 31 -0.24 5.37 4.46
N TYR A 32 0.04 4.11 4.16
CA TYR A 32 0.73 3.67 2.96
C TYR A 32 -0.07 2.57 2.27
N LEU A 33 -0.27 2.74 0.96
CA LEU A 33 -0.94 1.74 0.13
C LEU A 33 0.11 0.79 -0.43
N CYS A 34 -0.12 -0.51 -0.35
CA CYS A 34 0.79 -1.54 -0.83
C CYS A 34 0.06 -2.39 -1.87
N PHE A 35 0.66 -2.57 -3.04
CA PHE A 35 0.07 -3.40 -4.10
C PHE A 35 1.14 -4.06 -4.99
N GLY A 36 0.73 -5.08 -5.73
CA GLY A 36 1.61 -5.82 -6.64
C GLY A 36 1.31 -7.31 -6.64
N GLN A 37 2.36 -8.11 -6.82
CA GLN A 37 2.24 -9.57 -6.92
C GLN A 37 2.83 -10.32 -5.71
N SER A 38 3.26 -11.57 -5.90
CA SER A 38 3.71 -12.49 -4.82
C SER A 38 4.75 -11.91 -3.87
N ASN A 39 5.68 -11.07 -4.36
CA ASN A 39 6.68 -10.42 -3.51
C ASN A 39 6.14 -9.23 -2.68
N MET A 40 4.98 -8.64 -3.01
CA MET A 40 4.25 -7.72 -2.11
C MET A 40 3.24 -8.47 -1.22
N GLU A 41 2.59 -9.51 -1.76
CA GLU A 41 1.66 -10.39 -1.05
C GLU A 41 2.31 -11.13 0.13
N GLY A 42 3.57 -11.50 -0.07
CA GLY A 42 4.43 -12.20 0.89
C GLY A 42 4.42 -13.70 0.64
N ASN A 43 5.55 -14.26 0.19
CA ASN A 43 5.72 -15.69 -0.07
C ASN A 43 6.48 -16.41 1.07
N ALA A 44 7.49 -15.77 1.65
CA ALA A 44 8.34 -16.41 2.64
C ALA A 44 7.57 -16.79 3.91
N LYS A 45 7.91 -17.95 4.47
CA LYS A 45 7.43 -18.38 5.78
C LYS A 45 7.78 -17.34 6.84
N ILE A 46 6.78 -16.94 7.63
CA ILE A 46 6.94 -16.08 8.81
C ILE A 46 7.77 -16.83 9.87
N GLU A 47 8.83 -16.21 10.37
CA GLU A 47 9.72 -16.76 11.39
C GLU A 47 9.39 -16.16 12.77
N PRO A 48 9.81 -16.78 13.90
CA PRO A 48 9.45 -16.30 15.25
C PRO A 48 9.83 -14.84 15.53
N GLN A 49 10.95 -14.35 14.96
CA GLN A 49 11.36 -12.96 15.13
C GLN A 49 10.42 -11.95 14.46
N ASP A 50 9.64 -12.38 13.46
CA ASP A 50 8.69 -11.52 12.77
C ASP A 50 7.40 -11.32 13.58
N THR A 51 7.14 -12.13 14.62
CA THR A 51 5.88 -12.07 15.39
C THR A 51 6.02 -11.36 16.75
N VAL A 52 7.23 -10.97 17.15
CA VAL A 52 7.54 -10.35 18.44
C VAL A 52 7.89 -8.86 18.34
N ASN A 53 7.74 -8.13 19.44
CA ASN A 53 8.17 -6.73 19.62
C ASN A 53 7.63 -5.72 18.59
N ILE A 54 6.47 -6.00 18.00
CA ILE A 54 5.82 -5.10 17.03
C ILE A 54 5.20 -3.92 17.79
N ASN A 55 5.67 -2.71 17.48
CA ASN A 55 5.19 -1.50 18.11
C ASN A 55 3.70 -1.24 17.75
N PRO A 56 2.79 -1.01 18.72
CA PRO A 56 1.37 -0.75 18.44
C PRO A 56 1.08 0.47 17.55
N ARG A 57 2.06 1.39 17.38
CA ARG A 57 1.98 2.48 16.40
C ARG A 57 2.03 2.00 14.95
N PHE A 58 2.51 0.78 14.68
CA PHE A 58 2.48 0.17 13.36
C PHE A 58 1.25 -0.74 13.23
N GLN A 59 0.37 -0.37 12.31
CA GLN A 59 -0.95 -0.97 12.12
C GLN A 59 -1.18 -1.41 10.66
N VAL A 60 -2.01 -2.42 10.48
CA VAL A 60 -2.53 -2.89 9.20
C VAL A 60 -4.04 -2.72 9.18
N MET A 61 -4.59 -2.19 8.08
CA MET A 61 -6.01 -2.31 7.79
C MET A 61 -6.22 -3.59 7.00
N GLU A 62 -6.99 -4.53 7.56
CA GLU A 62 -7.22 -5.80 6.87
C GLU A 62 -8.09 -5.57 5.61
N ALA A 63 -7.62 -6.03 4.46
CA ALA A 63 -8.28 -5.79 3.17
C ALA A 63 -9.29 -6.89 2.77
N VAL A 64 -9.45 -7.92 3.60
CA VAL A 64 -10.39 -9.05 3.46
C VAL A 64 -10.88 -9.45 4.87
N ASP A 65 -11.88 -10.31 4.98
CA ASP A 65 -12.22 -10.90 6.28
C ASP A 65 -11.31 -12.09 6.61
N CYS A 66 -10.65 -12.05 7.77
CA CYS A 66 -9.76 -13.10 8.25
C CYS A 66 -10.19 -13.63 9.64
N PRO A 67 -11.25 -14.46 9.71
CA PRO A 67 -11.71 -15.05 10.97
C PRO A 67 -10.63 -15.82 11.73
N SER A 68 -9.71 -16.49 11.02
CA SER A 68 -8.58 -17.23 11.62
C SER A 68 -7.54 -16.34 12.34
N LEU A 69 -7.55 -15.04 12.06
CA LEU A 69 -6.70 -14.03 12.72
C LEU A 69 -7.51 -13.12 13.65
N ASN A 70 -8.83 -13.38 13.80
CA ASN A 70 -9.80 -12.48 14.43
C ASN A 70 -9.78 -11.05 13.82
N ARG A 71 -9.61 -10.95 12.50
CA ARG A 71 -9.60 -9.68 11.76
C ARG A 71 -10.78 -9.58 10.79
N LYS A 72 -11.31 -8.37 10.65
CA LYS A 72 -12.40 -8.03 9.73
C LYS A 72 -11.96 -6.95 8.75
N MET A 73 -12.52 -7.01 7.55
CA MET A 73 -12.23 -6.06 6.48
C MET A 73 -12.48 -4.61 6.93
N GLY A 74 -11.56 -3.71 6.60
CA GLY A 74 -11.68 -2.28 6.91
C GLY A 74 -11.42 -1.90 8.37
N GLN A 75 -10.96 -2.83 9.22
CA GLN A 75 -10.57 -2.55 10.60
C GLN A 75 -9.03 -2.53 10.77
N TRP A 76 -8.55 -1.68 11.70
CA TRP A 76 -7.13 -1.56 12.04
C TRP A 76 -6.70 -2.52 13.14
N TYR A 77 -5.56 -3.18 12.93
CA TYR A 77 -4.91 -4.09 13.89
C TYR A 77 -3.43 -3.74 14.02
N THR A 78 -2.79 -4.10 15.13
CA THR A 78 -1.31 -4.10 15.20
C THR A 78 -0.76 -5.01 14.09
N ALA A 79 0.23 -4.53 13.34
CA ALA A 79 0.76 -5.19 12.14
C ALA A 79 1.65 -6.40 12.46
N VAL A 80 1.04 -7.44 13.01
CA VAL A 80 1.62 -8.80 13.09
C VAL A 80 1.40 -9.49 11.74
N PRO A 81 2.42 -10.06 11.09
CA PRO A 81 2.22 -10.77 9.82
C PRO A 81 1.27 -11.99 9.98
N PRO A 82 0.53 -12.37 8.92
CA PRO A 82 0.55 -11.77 7.59
C PRO A 82 -0.17 -10.40 7.50
N LEU A 83 0.23 -9.59 6.52
CA LEU A 83 -0.29 -8.23 6.31
C LEU A 83 -1.09 -8.05 5.01
N CYS A 84 -1.22 -9.09 4.16
CA CYS A 84 -1.92 -9.02 2.88
C CYS A 84 -3.25 -9.78 2.87
N ARG A 85 -3.21 -11.09 3.15
CA ARG A 85 -4.41 -11.94 3.31
C ARG A 85 -4.15 -13.01 4.37
N CYS A 86 -5.21 -13.68 4.81
CA CYS A 86 -5.24 -14.55 6.00
C CYS A 86 -4.25 -15.73 6.02
N ARG A 87 -3.62 -16.05 4.88
CA ARG A 87 -2.75 -17.22 4.68
C ARG A 87 -1.48 -16.89 3.87
N THR A 88 -1.13 -15.61 3.71
CA THR A 88 0.10 -15.21 3.02
C THR A 88 1.30 -15.26 3.97
N GLY A 89 2.50 -15.01 3.44
CA GLY A 89 3.75 -14.99 4.18
C GLY A 89 4.18 -13.61 4.66
N LEU A 90 5.48 -13.49 4.93
CA LEU A 90 6.16 -12.23 5.25
C LEU A 90 6.26 -11.35 3.99
N THR A 91 6.02 -10.05 4.13
CA THR A 91 6.05 -9.05 3.03
C THR A 91 7.05 -7.92 3.34
N PRO A 92 7.63 -7.22 2.36
CA PRO A 92 8.47 -6.04 2.64
C PRO A 92 7.72 -4.96 3.45
N ALA A 93 6.38 -4.94 3.41
CA ALA A 93 5.58 -4.06 4.25
C ALA A 93 5.79 -4.27 5.76
N ASP A 94 6.12 -5.49 6.21
CA ASP A 94 6.37 -5.82 7.62
C ASP A 94 7.53 -5.02 8.21
N TYR A 95 8.65 -4.95 7.48
CA TYR A 95 9.86 -4.28 7.94
C TYR A 95 9.91 -2.82 7.51
N PHE A 96 9.20 -2.45 6.43
CA PHE A 96 8.90 -1.06 6.12
C PHE A 96 8.25 -0.33 7.30
N GLY A 97 7.15 -0.86 7.83
CA GLY A 97 6.42 -0.21 8.91
C GLY A 97 7.19 -0.16 10.24
N ARG A 98 7.93 -1.23 10.57
CA ARG A 98 8.81 -1.30 11.75
C ARG A 98 9.92 -0.27 11.71
N GLU A 99 10.61 -0.16 10.58
CA GLU A 99 11.71 0.80 10.40
C GLU A 99 11.20 2.25 10.44
N LEU A 100 10.01 2.51 9.87
CA LEU A 100 9.35 3.82 10.00
C LEU A 100 9.02 4.17 11.46
N VAL A 101 8.40 3.29 12.24
CA VAL A 101 8.10 3.62 13.66
C VAL A 101 9.35 3.77 14.51
N ALA A 102 10.45 3.06 14.20
CA ALA A 102 11.71 3.19 14.90
C ALA A 102 12.38 4.57 14.69
N ASN A 103 12.25 5.15 13.49
CA ASN A 103 12.93 6.39 13.11
C ASN A 103 12.04 7.66 13.13
N LEU A 104 10.72 7.52 13.33
CA LEU A 104 9.78 8.65 13.35
C LEU A 104 9.32 9.02 14.77
N PRO A 105 9.02 10.32 15.04
CA PRO A 105 8.61 10.80 16.36
C PRO A 105 7.47 9.98 16.97
N GLU A 106 7.49 9.81 18.30
CA GLU A 106 6.58 8.92 19.02
C GLU A 106 5.08 9.16 18.74
N LYS A 107 4.67 10.42 18.51
CA LYS A 107 3.30 10.76 18.13
C LYS A 107 2.85 10.22 16.75
N VAL A 108 3.77 9.80 15.89
CA VAL A 108 3.49 9.33 14.53
C VAL A 108 3.10 7.86 14.56
N ARG A 109 1.96 7.54 13.97
CA ARG A 109 1.47 6.18 13.72
C ARG A 109 1.64 5.84 12.25
N ILE A 110 1.90 4.57 11.95
CA ILE A 110 2.10 4.04 10.60
C ILE A 110 0.99 3.04 10.31
N GLY A 111 0.24 3.26 9.24
CA GLY A 111 -0.78 2.33 8.73
C GLY A 111 -0.35 1.77 7.37
N VAL A 112 -0.49 0.48 7.15
CA VAL A 112 -0.41 -0.13 5.81
C VAL A 112 -1.73 -0.76 5.39
N ILE A 113 -2.00 -0.72 4.07
CA ILE A 113 -3.13 -1.40 3.43
C ILE A 113 -2.54 -2.19 2.26
N ASN A 114 -2.53 -3.53 2.33
CA ASN A 114 -1.92 -4.35 1.29
C ASN A 114 -2.98 -5.12 0.49
N VAL A 115 -3.05 -4.83 -0.81
CA VAL A 115 -3.89 -5.57 -1.77
C VAL A 115 -3.00 -6.04 -2.92
N SER A 116 -2.59 -7.31 -2.85
CA SER A 116 -1.64 -7.92 -3.77
C SER A 116 -2.08 -9.33 -4.13
N VAL A 117 -1.72 -9.79 -5.34
CA VAL A 117 -2.16 -11.10 -5.86
C VAL A 117 -0.97 -11.84 -6.48
N GLY A 118 -0.63 -13.00 -5.93
CA GLY A 118 0.44 -13.86 -6.44
C GLY A 118 0.41 -14.05 -7.96
N GLY A 119 1.57 -13.87 -8.61
CA GLY A 119 1.74 -14.06 -10.06
C GLY A 119 0.96 -13.12 -10.98
N CYS A 120 0.24 -12.11 -10.49
CA CYS A 120 -0.51 -11.20 -11.37
C CYS A 120 0.40 -10.30 -12.23
N LYS A 121 -0.11 -9.89 -13.38
CA LYS A 121 0.45 -8.77 -14.15
C LYS A 121 -0.07 -7.43 -13.60
N ILE A 122 0.60 -6.32 -13.92
CA ILE A 122 0.14 -4.96 -13.55
C ILE A 122 -1.28 -4.65 -14.08
N GLU A 123 -1.67 -5.26 -15.20
CA GLU A 123 -3.01 -5.18 -15.80
C GLU A 123 -4.15 -5.62 -14.86
N LEU A 124 -3.89 -6.38 -13.79
CA LEU A 124 -4.90 -6.69 -12.77
C LEU A 124 -5.37 -5.44 -12.00
N PHE A 125 -4.52 -4.42 -11.92
CA PHE A 125 -4.80 -3.15 -11.25
C PHE A 125 -5.22 -2.04 -12.23
N ASP A 126 -5.41 -2.36 -13.52
CA ASP A 126 -6.02 -1.45 -14.48
C ASP A 126 -7.52 -1.33 -14.21
N LYS A 127 -7.93 -0.15 -13.73
CA LYS A 127 -9.32 0.19 -13.37
C LYS A 127 -10.35 -0.18 -14.45
N ASP A 128 -10.01 0.03 -15.72
CA ASP A 128 -10.95 -0.07 -16.83
C ASP A 128 -10.79 -1.40 -17.59
N ASN A 129 -9.59 -2.00 -17.59
CA ASN A 129 -9.27 -3.17 -18.41
C ASN A 129 -9.04 -4.48 -17.62
N TYR A 130 -9.08 -4.48 -16.28
CA TYR A 130 -8.81 -5.69 -15.48
C TYR A 130 -9.68 -6.90 -15.87
N GLN A 131 -10.93 -6.71 -16.29
CA GLN A 131 -11.84 -7.80 -16.69
C GLN A 131 -11.30 -8.61 -17.88
N SER A 132 -10.70 -7.93 -18.87
CA SER A 132 -10.06 -8.56 -20.02
C SER A 132 -8.84 -9.39 -19.61
N TYR A 133 -8.13 -8.96 -18.57
CA TYR A 133 -7.03 -9.73 -17.97
C TYR A 133 -7.57 -10.94 -17.19
N THR A 134 -8.51 -10.73 -16.26
CA THR A 134 -9.02 -11.78 -15.34
C THR A 134 -9.82 -12.88 -16.04
N ALA A 135 -10.34 -12.65 -17.24
CA ALA A 135 -11.00 -13.69 -18.03
C ALA A 135 -10.12 -14.95 -18.21
N ASN A 136 -8.82 -14.76 -18.46
CA ASN A 136 -7.89 -15.81 -18.89
C ASN A 136 -6.86 -16.24 -17.83
N VAL A 137 -6.93 -15.72 -16.59
CA VAL A 137 -6.00 -16.13 -15.51
C VAL A 137 -6.32 -17.54 -14.98
N PRO A 138 -5.32 -18.28 -14.48
CA PRO A 138 -5.54 -19.62 -13.92
C PRO A 138 -6.47 -19.59 -12.69
N GLY A 139 -7.16 -20.70 -12.43
CA GLY A 139 -8.20 -20.79 -11.39
C GLY A 139 -7.72 -20.44 -9.98
N TRP A 140 -6.47 -20.77 -9.63
CA TRP A 140 -5.89 -20.37 -8.34
C TRP A 140 -5.79 -18.84 -8.19
N MET A 141 -5.52 -18.10 -9.27
CA MET A 141 -5.48 -16.64 -9.26
C MET A 141 -6.90 -16.06 -9.21
N LYS A 142 -7.87 -16.69 -9.91
CA LYS A 142 -9.29 -16.31 -9.81
C LYS A 142 -9.81 -16.38 -8.37
N ASN A 143 -9.39 -17.40 -7.61
CA ASN A 143 -9.72 -17.51 -6.19
C ASN A 143 -9.18 -16.31 -5.38
N PHE A 144 -7.89 -15.98 -5.52
CA PHE A 144 -7.28 -14.84 -4.82
C PHE A 144 -7.93 -13.50 -5.19
N ILE A 145 -8.26 -13.32 -6.46
CA ILE A 145 -8.99 -12.15 -6.97
C ILE A 145 -10.42 -12.07 -6.40
N SER A 146 -11.08 -13.22 -6.18
CA SER A 146 -12.44 -13.26 -5.62
C SER A 146 -12.52 -12.85 -4.14
N GLU A 147 -11.46 -13.06 -3.35
CA GLU A 147 -11.36 -12.57 -1.97
C GLU A 147 -11.39 -11.02 -1.91
N TYR A 148 -10.87 -10.37 -2.96
CA TYR A 148 -10.98 -8.94 -3.19
C TYR A 148 -12.25 -8.51 -3.94
N GLY A 149 -13.30 -9.35 -3.95
CA GLY A 149 -14.58 -9.05 -4.61
C GLY A 149 -14.51 -9.05 -6.15
N GLY A 150 -13.47 -9.66 -6.74
CA GLY A 150 -13.26 -9.70 -8.19
C GLY A 150 -12.41 -8.55 -8.74
N ASN A 151 -12.17 -7.49 -7.97
CA ASN A 151 -11.44 -6.30 -8.42
C ASN A 151 -10.48 -5.77 -7.33
N PRO A 152 -9.19 -6.19 -7.35
CA PRO A 152 -8.20 -5.77 -6.37
C PRO A 152 -7.94 -4.25 -6.37
N TYR A 153 -8.00 -3.59 -7.54
CA TYR A 153 -7.88 -2.12 -7.60
C TYR A 153 -9.02 -1.44 -6.83
N ALA A 154 -10.27 -1.87 -7.06
CA ALA A 154 -11.42 -1.31 -6.37
C ALA A 154 -11.37 -1.55 -4.86
N ARG A 155 -10.94 -2.74 -4.40
CA ARG A 155 -10.74 -3.02 -2.97
C ARG A 155 -9.67 -2.12 -2.35
N LEU A 156 -8.55 -1.87 -3.04
CA LEU A 156 -7.52 -0.96 -2.54
C LEU A 156 -8.07 0.48 -2.40
N VAL A 157 -8.84 0.96 -3.38
CA VAL A 157 -9.50 2.28 -3.32
C VAL A 157 -10.56 2.33 -2.21
N GLU A 158 -11.33 1.27 -2.02
CA GLU A 158 -12.35 1.15 -0.95
C GLU A 158 -11.70 1.29 0.43
N MET A 159 -10.67 0.49 0.72
CA MET A 159 -9.95 0.52 2.00
C MET A 159 -9.22 1.85 2.19
N ALA A 160 -8.60 2.41 1.14
CA ALA A 160 -7.96 3.72 1.19
C ALA A 160 -8.95 4.85 1.54
N LYS A 161 -10.19 4.82 1.02
CA LYS A 161 -11.24 5.79 1.36
C LYS A 161 -11.76 5.66 2.79
N LEU A 162 -11.75 4.45 3.36
CA LEU A 162 -12.00 4.27 4.80
C LEU A 162 -10.85 4.88 5.61
N ALA A 163 -9.62 4.52 5.29
CA ALA A 163 -8.40 4.98 5.96
C ALA A 163 -8.19 6.50 5.90
N GLN A 164 -8.65 7.17 4.83
CA GLN A 164 -8.67 8.63 4.70
C GLN A 164 -9.61 9.34 5.70
N LYS A 165 -10.43 8.63 6.47
CA LYS A 165 -11.19 9.20 7.60
C LYS A 165 -10.32 9.29 8.85
N ASP A 166 -9.37 8.36 9.00
CA ASP A 166 -8.54 8.24 10.21
C ASP A 166 -7.23 9.03 10.08
N GLY A 167 -6.60 9.05 8.90
CA GLY A 167 -5.26 9.59 8.71
C GLY A 167 -4.98 10.12 7.31
N VAL A 168 -3.68 10.21 6.97
CA VAL A 168 -3.20 10.80 5.71
C VAL A 168 -2.39 9.78 4.92
N ILE A 169 -2.77 9.55 3.66
CA ILE A 169 -1.95 8.75 2.74
C ILE A 169 -0.67 9.50 2.41
N LYS A 170 0.48 8.89 2.69
CA LYS A 170 1.84 9.48 2.60
C LYS A 170 2.74 8.87 1.55
N GLY A 171 2.34 7.75 0.95
CA GLY A 171 3.10 7.07 -0.09
C GLY A 171 2.42 5.80 -0.57
N ILE A 172 2.92 5.24 -1.66
CA ILE A 172 2.46 3.98 -2.25
C ILE A 172 3.69 3.08 -2.45
N LEU A 173 3.58 1.80 -2.08
CA LEU A 173 4.57 0.76 -2.31
C LEU A 173 4.06 -0.18 -3.40
N LEU A 174 4.85 -0.34 -4.45
CA LEU A 174 4.62 -1.28 -5.54
C LEU A 174 5.73 -2.32 -5.56
N HIS A 175 5.39 -3.61 -5.50
CA HIS A 175 6.33 -4.67 -5.87
C HIS A 175 5.71 -5.61 -6.90
N GLN A 176 6.04 -5.35 -8.16
CA GLN A 176 5.54 -6.09 -9.30
C GLN A 176 6.49 -5.92 -10.48
N GLY A 177 6.66 -6.97 -11.28
CA GLY A 177 7.39 -6.90 -12.54
C GLY A 177 7.68 -8.28 -13.12
N GLU A 178 7.77 -9.30 -12.26
CA GLU A 178 8.13 -10.67 -12.63
C GLU A 178 7.18 -11.23 -13.71
N SER A 179 5.87 -11.05 -13.55
CA SER A 179 4.88 -11.47 -14.56
C SER A 179 4.79 -10.56 -15.80
N ASN A 180 5.48 -9.41 -15.78
CA ASN A 180 5.65 -8.49 -16.91
C ASN A 180 7.12 -8.44 -17.40
N THR A 181 7.94 -9.45 -17.11
CA THR A 181 9.37 -9.46 -17.48
C THR A 181 9.55 -9.19 -18.98
N GLY A 182 10.29 -8.11 -19.31
CA GLY A 182 10.55 -7.67 -20.69
C GLY A 182 9.49 -6.75 -21.31
N ASP A 183 8.39 -6.44 -20.61
CA ASP A 183 7.32 -5.56 -21.09
C ASP A 183 7.73 -4.08 -21.07
N THR A 184 8.16 -3.57 -22.22
CA THR A 184 8.60 -2.17 -22.38
C THR A 184 7.49 -1.12 -22.17
N LEU A 185 6.23 -1.54 -22.07
CA LEU A 185 5.10 -0.67 -21.75
C LEU A 185 4.76 -0.66 -20.25
N TRP A 186 5.44 -1.47 -19.42
CA TRP A 186 5.15 -1.61 -18.00
C TRP A 186 5.11 -0.27 -17.24
N THR A 187 6.07 0.63 -17.45
CA THR A 187 6.11 1.95 -16.79
C THR A 187 4.90 2.82 -17.13
N LYS A 188 4.36 2.70 -18.35
CA LYS A 188 3.12 3.38 -18.77
C LYS A 188 1.89 2.76 -18.12
N LYS A 189 1.83 1.43 -18.00
CA LYS A 189 0.76 0.71 -17.29
C LYS A 189 0.73 1.08 -15.80
N VAL A 190 1.89 1.06 -15.13
CA VAL A 190 2.04 1.53 -13.74
C VAL A 190 1.59 2.99 -13.59
N LYS A 191 1.89 3.86 -14.57
CA LYS A 191 1.41 5.24 -14.56
C LYS A 191 -0.12 5.34 -14.62
N VAL A 192 -0.80 4.52 -15.42
CA VAL A 192 -2.28 4.49 -15.43
C VAL A 192 -2.83 4.13 -14.04
N VAL A 193 -2.29 3.08 -13.40
CA VAL A 193 -2.71 2.69 -12.04
C VAL A 193 -2.45 3.81 -11.03
N TYR A 194 -1.26 4.42 -11.06
CA TYR A 194 -0.90 5.50 -10.17
C TYR A 194 -1.76 6.76 -10.37
N ASP A 195 -1.97 7.20 -11.62
CA ASP A 195 -2.79 8.38 -11.93
C ASP A 195 -4.26 8.13 -11.49
N ASN A 196 -4.79 6.91 -11.70
CA ASN A 196 -6.11 6.52 -11.23
C ASN A 196 -6.21 6.53 -9.70
N LEU A 197 -5.19 6.03 -8.96
CA LEU A 197 -5.14 6.15 -7.50
C LEU A 197 -5.07 7.63 -7.05
N MET A 198 -4.36 8.49 -7.77
CA MET A 198 -4.32 9.93 -7.46
C MET A 198 -5.68 10.59 -7.66
N HIS A 199 -6.38 10.25 -8.74
CA HIS A 199 -7.72 10.76 -9.05
C HIS A 199 -8.77 10.24 -8.06
N ASP A 200 -8.92 8.91 -7.94
CA ASP A 200 -10.03 8.28 -7.21
C ASP A 200 -9.96 8.48 -5.68
N LEU A 201 -8.79 8.87 -5.16
CA LEU A 201 -8.54 9.18 -3.74
C LEU A 201 -8.28 10.67 -3.49
N GLU A 202 -8.44 11.54 -4.50
CA GLU A 202 -8.22 13.00 -4.41
C GLU A 202 -6.82 13.38 -3.89
N LEU A 203 -5.81 12.56 -4.20
CA LEU A 203 -4.44 12.73 -3.72
C LEU A 203 -3.65 13.71 -4.60
N LYS A 204 -2.67 14.38 -4.00
CA LYS A 204 -1.78 15.31 -4.71
C LYS A 204 -0.52 14.56 -5.12
N PRO A 205 -0.23 14.35 -6.43
CA PRO A 205 0.90 13.52 -6.87
C PRO A 205 2.27 13.94 -6.32
N LYS A 206 2.47 15.22 -6.02
CA LYS A 206 3.70 15.75 -5.39
C LYS A 206 3.86 15.42 -3.90
N LYS A 207 2.84 14.85 -3.25
CA LYS A 207 2.81 14.53 -1.80
C LYS A 207 2.74 13.04 -1.50
N VAL A 208 2.52 12.20 -2.50
CA VAL A 208 2.35 10.76 -2.37
C VAL A 208 3.33 10.08 -3.34
N PRO A 209 4.60 9.87 -2.96
CA PRO A 209 5.56 9.19 -3.81
C PRO A 209 5.18 7.72 -4.02
N LEU A 210 5.59 7.19 -5.19
CA LEU A 210 5.51 5.77 -5.52
C LEU A 210 6.88 5.13 -5.34
N LEU A 211 7.01 4.24 -4.36
CA LEU A 211 8.22 3.45 -4.15
C LEU A 211 8.01 2.11 -4.87
N ALA A 212 8.86 1.79 -5.85
CA ALA A 212 8.77 0.58 -6.66
C ALA A 212 9.99 -0.32 -6.43
N GLY A 213 9.77 -1.54 -5.95
CA GLY A 213 10.84 -2.51 -5.71
C GLY A 213 11.33 -3.16 -7.00
N GLU A 214 12.65 -3.35 -7.08
CA GLU A 214 13.25 -4.28 -8.04
C GLU A 214 12.83 -5.72 -7.74
N THR A 215 12.69 -6.53 -8.79
CA THR A 215 12.59 -8.00 -8.67
C THR A 215 13.90 -8.59 -8.14
N VAL A 216 13.91 -9.88 -7.75
CA VAL A 216 15.15 -10.57 -7.31
C VAL A 216 16.30 -10.26 -8.26
N ASN A 217 17.42 -9.77 -7.71
CA ASN A 217 18.46 -9.12 -8.48
C ASN A 217 19.35 -10.14 -9.22
N ALA A 218 20.13 -9.64 -10.19
CA ALA A 218 21.05 -10.48 -10.97
C ALA A 218 22.19 -11.05 -10.10
N ASP A 219 22.55 -10.36 -9.01
CA ASP A 219 23.55 -10.84 -8.03
C ASP A 219 23.07 -12.02 -7.17
N GLN A 220 21.77 -12.37 -7.22
CA GLN A 220 21.19 -13.60 -6.66
C GLN A 220 20.70 -14.56 -7.77
N GLU A 221 21.18 -14.40 -9.01
CA GLU A 221 20.73 -15.20 -10.17
C GLU A 221 19.21 -15.11 -10.43
N GLY A 222 18.58 -13.99 -10.06
CA GLY A 222 17.13 -13.79 -10.13
C GLY A 222 16.55 -13.98 -11.53
N ARG A 223 15.55 -14.87 -11.67
CA ARG A 223 14.95 -15.26 -12.97
C ARG A 223 14.36 -14.09 -13.76
N CYS A 224 13.93 -13.05 -13.04
CA CYS A 224 13.30 -11.86 -13.62
C CYS A 224 14.20 -10.63 -13.57
N ALA A 225 15.48 -10.75 -13.19
CA ALA A 225 16.38 -9.61 -12.98
C ALA A 225 16.51 -8.67 -14.20
N SER A 226 16.32 -9.17 -15.43
CA SER A 226 16.27 -8.35 -16.65
C SER A 226 15.15 -7.30 -16.64
N MET A 227 14.08 -7.52 -15.87
CA MET A 227 13.01 -6.56 -15.63
C MET A 227 13.48 -5.33 -14.86
N ASN A 228 14.53 -5.44 -14.03
CA ASN A 228 15.02 -4.32 -13.21
C ASN A 228 15.52 -3.16 -14.10
N THR A 229 16.06 -3.45 -15.30
CA THR A 229 16.39 -2.45 -16.32
C THR A 229 15.18 -1.63 -16.76
N ILE A 230 13.98 -2.23 -16.84
CA ILE A 230 12.73 -1.52 -17.17
C ILE A 230 12.21 -0.77 -15.95
N ILE A 231 12.22 -1.39 -14.76
CA ILE A 231 11.80 -0.76 -13.49
C ILE A 231 12.62 0.51 -13.21
N ALA A 232 13.93 0.48 -13.45
CA ALA A 232 14.85 1.62 -13.33
C ALA A 232 14.43 2.84 -14.17
N THR A 233 13.64 2.67 -15.24
CA THR A 233 13.12 3.77 -16.06
C THR A 233 11.84 4.41 -15.51
N LEU A 234 11.19 3.82 -14.49
CA LEU A 234 9.92 4.33 -13.93
C LEU A 234 9.96 5.82 -13.52
N PRO A 235 11.03 6.35 -12.88
CA PRO A 235 11.12 7.77 -12.54
C PRO A 235 11.13 8.72 -13.75
N GLN A 236 11.41 8.20 -14.95
CA GLN A 236 11.32 8.98 -16.19
C GLN A 236 9.85 9.25 -16.56
N THR A 237 8.98 8.27 -16.34
CA THR A 237 7.53 8.29 -16.62
C THR A 237 6.70 8.88 -15.48
N ILE A 238 7.06 8.61 -14.23
CA ILE A 238 6.41 9.13 -13.01
C ILE A 238 7.47 9.88 -12.19
N LYS A 239 7.47 11.21 -12.24
CA LYS A 239 8.55 12.03 -11.63
C LYS A 239 8.66 11.94 -10.10
N ASN A 240 7.62 11.45 -9.41
CA ASN A 240 7.63 11.20 -7.97
C ASN A 240 7.71 9.68 -7.65
N ALA A 241 8.25 8.88 -8.58
CA ALA A 241 8.56 7.48 -8.35
C ALA A 241 10.03 7.28 -7.99
N HIS A 242 10.29 6.33 -7.10
CA HIS A 242 11.61 5.98 -6.58
C HIS A 242 11.79 4.47 -6.66
N VAL A 243 12.90 4.02 -7.24
CA VAL A 243 13.19 2.59 -7.37
C VAL A 243 13.99 2.13 -6.15
N ILE A 244 13.51 1.05 -5.52
CA ILE A 244 14.13 0.47 -4.33
C ILE A 244 14.93 -0.76 -4.76
N SER A 245 16.26 -0.68 -4.64
CA SER A 245 17.11 -1.75 -5.17
C SER A 245 17.08 -3.00 -4.31
N SER A 246 17.01 -4.14 -4.98
CA SER A 246 17.03 -5.49 -4.42
C SER A 246 18.42 -6.13 -4.37
N ALA A 247 19.48 -5.44 -4.81
CA ALA A 247 20.84 -5.99 -4.83
C ALA A 247 21.27 -6.51 -3.44
N GLY A 248 21.75 -7.75 -3.37
CA GLY A 248 22.10 -8.44 -2.13
C GLY A 248 20.93 -8.79 -1.19
N CYS A 249 19.67 -8.59 -1.60
CA CYS A 249 18.51 -9.10 -0.85
C CYS A 249 18.33 -10.58 -1.16
N THR A 250 18.66 -11.45 -0.20
CA THR A 250 18.69 -12.91 -0.40
C THR A 250 17.32 -13.52 -0.74
N ASP A 251 17.33 -14.53 -1.59
CA ASP A 251 16.15 -15.16 -2.16
C ASP A 251 15.94 -16.61 -1.73
N SER A 252 14.84 -17.18 -2.20
CA SER A 252 14.49 -18.58 -2.05
C SER A 252 15.09 -19.38 -3.21
N ALA A 253 15.24 -20.70 -3.05
CA ALA A 253 15.83 -21.58 -4.07
C ALA A 253 15.07 -21.68 -5.41
N ASP A 254 13.99 -20.92 -5.60
CA ASP A 254 13.31 -20.74 -6.88
C ASP A 254 13.88 -19.57 -7.70
N ASN A 255 14.76 -18.75 -7.12
CA ASN A 255 15.34 -17.51 -7.66
C ASN A 255 14.29 -16.52 -8.20
N LEU A 256 13.10 -16.51 -7.59
CA LEU A 256 11.94 -15.71 -7.99
C LEU A 256 11.32 -14.96 -6.80
N HIS A 257 11.36 -15.54 -5.60
CA HIS A 257 10.82 -14.93 -4.39
C HIS A 257 11.92 -14.68 -3.37
N PHE A 258 11.90 -13.50 -2.73
CA PHE A 258 12.78 -13.24 -1.61
C PHE A 258 12.54 -14.25 -0.48
N ASN A 259 13.59 -14.61 0.26
CA ASN A 259 13.42 -15.34 1.50
C ASN A 259 13.08 -14.36 2.65
N ALA A 260 12.89 -14.86 3.87
CA ALA A 260 12.54 -14.02 5.01
C ALA A 260 13.58 -12.91 5.27
N ALA A 261 14.88 -13.18 5.15
CA ALA A 261 15.93 -12.17 5.29
C ALA A 261 15.90 -11.14 4.15
N GLY A 262 15.64 -11.57 2.91
CA GLY A 262 15.48 -10.67 1.75
C GLY A 262 14.31 -9.70 1.91
N TYR A 263 13.15 -10.17 2.35
CA TYR A 263 11.99 -9.28 2.61
C TYR A 263 12.24 -8.28 3.73
N ARG A 264 12.97 -8.68 4.78
CA ARG A 264 13.38 -7.78 5.88
C ARG A 264 14.25 -6.64 5.37
N GLU A 265 15.30 -6.99 4.62
CA GLU A 265 16.24 -6.03 4.06
C GLU A 265 15.57 -5.10 3.04
N LEU A 266 14.80 -5.67 2.11
CA LEU A 266 14.06 -4.89 1.12
C LEU A 266 13.06 -3.94 1.79
N GLY A 267 12.32 -4.42 2.80
CA GLY A 267 11.39 -3.60 3.59
C GLY A 267 12.06 -2.41 4.29
N LYS A 268 13.25 -2.63 4.88
CA LYS A 268 14.07 -1.54 5.43
C LYS A 268 14.50 -0.53 4.36
N ARG A 269 14.85 -0.98 3.16
CA ARG A 269 15.22 -0.08 2.03
C ARG A 269 14.06 0.78 1.57
N TYR A 270 12.84 0.23 1.48
CA TYR A 270 11.63 1.02 1.27
C TYR A 270 11.47 2.11 2.35
N ALA A 271 11.69 1.76 3.62
CA ALA A 271 11.55 2.72 4.72
C ALA A 271 12.64 3.79 4.68
N THR A 272 13.90 3.42 4.45
CA THR A 272 15.03 4.34 4.26
C THR A 272 14.75 5.39 3.18
N GLN A 273 14.23 4.96 2.03
CA GLN A 273 13.82 5.89 0.97
C GLN A 273 12.65 6.79 1.41
N MET A 274 11.66 6.25 2.12
CA MET A 274 10.51 7.02 2.60
C MET A 274 10.88 8.02 3.71
N LEU A 275 11.77 7.66 4.63
CA LEU A 275 12.32 8.54 5.67
C LEU A 275 13.02 9.74 5.04
N SER A 276 13.87 9.50 4.05
CA SER A 276 14.54 10.54 3.26
C SER A 276 13.53 11.50 2.61
N LEU A 277 12.47 10.97 1.99
CA LEU A 277 11.38 11.77 1.39
C LEU A 277 10.53 12.53 2.41
N LEU A 278 10.48 12.06 3.67
CA LEU A 278 9.86 12.78 4.79
C LEU A 278 10.80 13.81 5.45
N GLY A 279 12.07 13.91 5.00
CA GLY A 279 13.07 14.82 5.55
C GLY A 279 13.86 14.29 6.76
N TYR A 280 13.76 12.99 7.05
CA TYR A 280 14.49 12.33 8.13
C TYR A 280 15.75 11.65 7.59
N LYS A 281 16.85 11.76 8.32
CA LYS A 281 18.04 10.92 8.09
C LYS A 281 17.79 9.57 8.75
N PRO A 282 17.87 8.43 8.03
CA PRO A 282 17.89 7.12 8.66
C PRO A 282 19.04 7.07 9.68
N VAL A 283 18.79 6.52 10.86
CA VAL A 283 19.89 6.22 11.80
C VAL A 283 20.71 5.10 11.17
N ALA A 284 22.02 5.30 11.02
CA ALA A 284 22.90 4.24 10.54
C ALA A 284 22.85 3.08 11.53
N VAL A 285 22.42 1.91 11.06
CA VAL A 285 22.51 0.66 11.83
C VAL A 285 23.97 0.21 11.73
N ASN A 286 24.71 0.37 12.83
CA ASN A 286 26.05 -0.18 13.01
C ASN A 286 26.00 -1.71 13.16
#